data_AF-A0A316I3K8-F1
#
_entry.id   AF-A0A316I3K8-F1
#
_cell.length_a   1.000
_cell.length_b   1.000
_cell.length_c   1.000
_cell.angle_alpha   90.00
_cell.angle_beta   90.00
_cell.angle_gamma   90.00
#
_symmetry.space_group_name_H-M   'P 1'
#
loop_
_entity.id
_entity.type
_entity.pdbx_description
1 polymer ?
#
loop_
_entity_poly.entity_id
_entity_poly.type
_entity_poly.pdbx_seq_one_letter_code
_entity_poly.pdbx_strand_id
1 'polypeptide(L)'
;MPPAEALIAANAQGTAARHGGSSAHHADKHGAITLITEVPFWHDERASDDSSSDRPYAEVLRASARQLRQDAATLTGLHQRIRPHLRVASPMPAAAADFADTAVSLAAAHETIAATAGTRTATVAEVFAAESVVEMLRLRTARVLRRQLLAECEKRAAPLPLRDALDEVDVLFDQWCEQAENTLSEKTFPLRQLVSLQMAAALAVVSRLAQPTREASATAAAAQ
;
A
#
# COMPACT_ATOMS: atom_id res chain seq x y z
N MET A 1 -8.14 14.43 -0.92
CA MET A 1 -8.15 13.56 -2.12
C MET A 1 -8.78 14.33 -3.26
N PRO A 2 -8.30 14.20 -4.50
CA PRO A 2 -8.99 14.79 -5.64
C PRO A 2 -10.43 14.25 -5.71
N PRO A 3 -11.42 15.04 -6.16
CA PRO A 3 -12.80 14.58 -6.31
C PRO A 3 -12.87 13.34 -7.21
N ALA A 4 -13.87 12.46 -7.00
CA ALA A 4 -14.02 11.28 -7.86
C ALA A 4 -14.25 11.68 -9.32
N GLU A 5 -14.90 12.82 -9.57
CA GLU A 5 -15.10 13.38 -10.90
C GLU A 5 -13.78 13.72 -11.57
N ALA A 6 -12.78 14.20 -10.80
CA ALA A 6 -11.44 14.46 -11.32
C ALA A 6 -10.68 13.16 -11.63
N LEU A 7 -10.86 12.11 -10.83
CA LEU A 7 -10.30 10.78 -11.10
C LEU A 7 -10.97 10.13 -12.32
N ILE A 8 -12.28 10.25 -12.46
CA ILE A 8 -13.06 9.74 -13.59
C ILE A 8 -12.73 10.53 -14.87
N ALA A 9 -12.60 11.85 -14.80
CA ALA A 9 -12.22 12.71 -15.92
C ALA A 9 -10.79 12.43 -16.37
N ALA A 10 -9.85 12.24 -15.44
CA ALA A 10 -8.51 11.79 -15.76
C ALA A 10 -8.54 10.45 -16.54
N ASN A 11 -9.36 9.49 -16.07
CA ASN A 11 -9.59 8.22 -16.78
C ASN A 11 -10.15 8.41 -18.19
N ALA A 12 -11.13 9.29 -18.37
CA ALA A 12 -11.73 9.60 -19.67
C ALA A 12 -10.77 10.32 -20.63
N GLN A 13 -9.78 11.03 -20.10
CA GLN A 13 -8.75 11.76 -20.87
C GLN A 13 -7.53 10.89 -21.23
N GLY A 14 -7.57 9.58 -20.95
CA GLY A 14 -6.48 8.66 -21.26
C GLY A 14 -5.29 8.72 -20.28
N THR A 15 -5.32 9.64 -19.32
CA THR A 15 -4.51 9.56 -18.10
C THR A 15 -5.15 8.53 -17.18
N ALA A 16 -4.85 7.24 -17.39
CA ALA A 16 -5.45 6.14 -16.64
C ALA A 16 -5.43 6.42 -15.13
N ALA A 17 -6.58 6.76 -14.56
CA ALA A 17 -6.77 6.68 -13.13
C ALA A 17 -6.75 5.18 -12.80
N ARG A 18 -5.63 4.76 -12.22
CA ARG A 18 -5.27 3.35 -11.96
C ARG A 18 -6.32 2.61 -11.12
N HIS A 19 -7.14 3.34 -10.38
CA HIS A 19 -8.18 2.80 -9.50
C HIS A 19 -9.48 3.60 -9.65
N GLY A 20 -10.61 2.97 -9.29
CA GLY A 20 -11.88 3.69 -9.12
C GLY A 20 -11.86 4.63 -7.91
N GLY A 21 -12.93 5.39 -7.71
CA GLY A 21 -13.08 6.21 -6.50
C GLY A 21 -13.22 5.35 -5.23
N SER A 22 -12.69 5.84 -4.11
CA SER A 22 -12.94 5.30 -2.77
C SER A 22 -14.40 5.46 -2.31
N SER A 23 -14.78 4.73 -1.26
CA SER A 23 -16.06 4.86 -0.55
C SER A 23 -16.33 6.28 -0.05
N ALA A 24 -15.27 7.02 0.33
CA ALA A 24 -15.40 8.42 0.72
C ALA A 24 -15.93 9.31 -0.41
N HIS A 25 -15.49 9.10 -1.67
CA HIS A 25 -16.06 9.85 -2.78
C HIS A 25 -17.52 9.46 -3.06
N HIS A 26 -17.86 8.18 -2.88
CA HIS A 26 -19.25 7.75 -3.01
C HIS A 26 -20.15 8.39 -1.93
N ALA A 27 -19.66 8.58 -0.72
CA ALA A 27 -20.40 9.24 0.34
C ALA A 27 -20.52 10.76 0.10
N ASP A 28 -19.47 11.38 -0.43
CA ASP A 28 -19.40 12.83 -0.69
C ASP A 28 -20.53 13.33 -1.61
N LYS A 29 -20.85 12.60 -2.68
CA LYS A 29 -21.99 12.92 -3.57
C LYS A 29 -23.36 12.95 -2.87
N HIS A 30 -23.46 12.42 -1.65
CA HIS A 30 -24.67 12.42 -0.83
C HIS A 30 -24.57 13.41 0.35
N GLY A 31 -23.54 14.27 0.39
CA GLY A 31 -23.30 15.20 1.49
C GLY A 31 -22.96 14.49 2.81
N ALA A 32 -22.56 13.22 2.76
CA ALA A 32 -22.26 12.43 3.95
C ALA A 32 -20.82 12.67 4.39
N ILE A 33 -20.62 12.74 5.70
CA ILE A 33 -19.29 12.78 6.29
C ILE A 33 -18.75 11.37 6.40
N THR A 34 -17.55 11.16 5.86
CA THR A 34 -16.86 9.87 5.91
C THR A 34 -15.71 9.92 6.90
N LEU A 35 -15.70 8.97 7.84
CA LEU A 35 -14.56 8.68 8.71
C LEU A 35 -14.04 7.28 8.35
N ILE A 36 -12.75 7.20 8.00
CA ILE A 36 -12.04 5.93 7.82
C ILE A 36 -10.96 5.86 8.90
N THR A 37 -11.11 4.93 9.84
CA THR A 37 -10.13 4.70 10.91
C THR A 37 -9.34 3.44 10.60
N GLU A 38 -8.15 3.60 10.04
CA GLU A 38 -7.19 2.51 9.85
C GLU A 38 -6.24 2.45 11.03
N VAL A 39 -6.19 1.28 11.69
CA VAL A 39 -5.30 1.01 12.81
C VAL A 39 -4.55 -0.29 12.51
N PRO A 40 -3.23 -0.34 12.72
CA PRO A 40 -2.46 -1.54 12.45
C PRO A 40 -2.85 -2.64 13.44
N PHE A 41 -3.01 -3.88 12.96
CA PHE A 41 -3.26 -5.02 13.83
C PHE A 41 -1.97 -5.52 14.50
N TRP A 42 -0.88 -5.54 13.73
CA TRP A 42 0.46 -5.90 14.20
C TRP A 42 1.21 -4.68 14.70
N HIS A 43 2.03 -4.90 15.72
CA HIS A 43 2.84 -3.91 16.41
C HIS A 43 4.31 -4.24 16.23
N ASP A 44 5.07 -3.24 15.79
CA ASP A 44 6.52 -3.25 15.78
C ASP A 44 7.01 -1.99 16.48
N GLU A 45 7.85 -2.14 17.51
CA GLU A 45 8.32 -1.03 18.34
C GLU A 45 9.09 0.01 17.50
N ARG A 46 9.73 -0.44 16.42
CA ARG A 46 10.44 0.45 15.49
C ARG A 46 9.52 1.39 14.74
N ALA A 47 8.25 1.01 14.50
CA ALA A 47 7.32 1.79 13.69
C ALA A 47 7.00 3.18 14.28
N SER A 48 7.25 3.38 15.58
CA SER A 48 7.08 4.65 16.29
C SER A 48 8.35 5.12 17.01
N ASP A 49 9.51 4.59 16.63
CA ASP A 49 10.79 4.96 17.24
C ASP A 49 11.42 6.14 16.49
N ASP A 50 11.32 7.32 17.10
CA ASP A 50 11.86 8.58 16.57
C ASP A 50 13.36 8.79 16.90
N SER A 51 14.03 7.81 17.52
CA SER A 51 15.47 7.89 17.77
C SER A 51 16.30 7.81 16.48
N SER A 52 17.53 8.30 16.53
CA SER A 52 18.48 8.24 15.41
C SER A 52 18.76 6.80 15.01
N SER A 53 18.69 6.50 13.71
CA SER A 53 19.18 5.24 13.14
C SER A 53 20.67 5.27 12.75
N ASP A 54 21.30 6.44 12.89
CA ASP A 54 22.67 6.75 12.44
C ASP A 54 22.90 6.59 10.92
N ARG A 55 21.85 6.31 10.15
CA ARG A 55 21.89 6.19 8.70
C ARG A 55 21.46 7.51 8.04
N PRO A 56 22.13 7.97 6.97
CA PRO A 56 21.66 9.11 6.20
C PRO A 56 20.29 8.82 5.56
N TYR A 57 19.31 9.70 5.75
CA TYR A 57 17.93 9.46 5.27
C TYR A 57 17.85 9.31 3.75
N ALA A 58 18.62 10.12 3.01
CA ALA A 58 18.70 10.00 1.56
C ALA A 58 19.24 8.62 1.11
N GLU A 59 20.11 7.99 1.88
CA GLU A 59 20.65 6.67 1.55
C GLU A 59 19.62 5.55 1.79
N VAL A 60 18.87 5.62 2.89
CA VAL A 60 17.76 4.72 3.21
C VAL A 60 16.72 4.70 2.08
N LEU A 61 16.32 5.89 1.62
CA LEU A 61 15.37 6.03 0.51
C LEU A 61 15.94 5.52 -0.82
N ARG A 62 17.21 5.79 -1.13
CA ARG A 62 17.85 5.25 -2.35
C ARG A 62 17.99 3.73 -2.31
N ALA A 63 18.29 3.16 -1.15
CA ALA A 63 18.40 1.71 -0.97
C ALA A 63 17.05 1.02 -1.20
N SER A 64 15.99 1.51 -0.55
CA SER A 64 14.63 1.00 -0.78
C SER A 64 14.17 1.19 -2.22
N ALA A 65 14.45 2.34 -2.87
CA ALA A 65 14.13 2.57 -4.28
C ALA A 65 14.81 1.54 -5.21
N ARG A 66 16.11 1.26 -4.99
CA ARG A 66 16.83 0.22 -5.75
C ARG A 66 16.18 -1.14 -5.58
N GLN A 67 15.86 -1.54 -4.36
CA GLN A 67 15.26 -2.84 -4.09
C GLN A 67 13.86 -2.96 -4.72
N LEU A 68 13.01 -1.93 -4.58
CA LEU A 68 11.70 -1.87 -5.22
C LEU A 68 11.79 -2.06 -6.74
N ARG A 69 12.74 -1.39 -7.40
CA ARG A 69 12.96 -1.54 -8.85
C ARG A 69 13.45 -2.94 -9.22
N GLN A 70 14.38 -3.49 -8.44
CA GLN A 70 14.92 -4.82 -8.68
C GLN A 70 13.83 -5.89 -8.55
N ASP A 71 13.06 -5.87 -7.47
CA ASP A 71 11.98 -6.84 -7.24
C ASP A 71 10.88 -6.71 -8.31
N ALA A 72 10.49 -5.48 -8.63
CA ALA A 72 9.51 -5.22 -9.69
C ALA A 72 10.00 -5.72 -11.06
N ALA A 73 11.28 -5.52 -11.40
CA ALA A 73 11.86 -6.00 -12.64
C ALA A 73 11.86 -7.54 -12.72
N THR A 74 12.29 -8.21 -11.65
CA THR A 74 12.26 -9.68 -11.55
C THR A 74 10.86 -10.24 -11.77
N LEU A 75 9.87 -9.72 -11.02
CA LEU A 75 8.50 -10.21 -11.09
C LEU A 75 7.80 -9.85 -12.41
N THR A 76 8.13 -8.68 -12.99
CA THR A 76 7.63 -8.29 -14.32
C THR A 76 8.21 -9.18 -15.40
N GLY A 77 9.50 -9.50 -15.34
CA GLY A 77 10.15 -10.43 -16.27
C GLY A 77 9.51 -11.82 -16.24
N LEU A 78 9.26 -12.34 -15.03
CA LEU A 78 8.52 -13.57 -14.81
C LEU A 78 7.11 -13.51 -15.43
N HIS A 79 6.39 -12.44 -15.15
CA HIS A 79 5.04 -12.23 -15.67
C HIS A 79 4.99 -12.19 -17.21
N GLN A 80 5.93 -11.47 -17.83
CA GLN A 80 6.03 -11.38 -19.28
C GLN A 80 6.32 -12.72 -19.94
N ARG A 81 7.20 -13.54 -19.32
CA ARG A 81 7.56 -14.88 -19.81
C ARG A 81 6.37 -15.84 -19.82
N ILE A 82 5.52 -15.79 -18.79
CA ILE A 82 4.37 -16.71 -18.69
C ILE A 82 3.13 -16.25 -19.45
N ARG A 83 3.01 -14.95 -19.73
CA ARG A 83 1.81 -14.34 -20.34
C ARG A 83 1.27 -15.06 -21.59
N PRO A 84 2.10 -15.52 -22.56
CA PRO A 84 1.60 -16.24 -23.74
C PRO A 84 0.96 -17.60 -23.42
N HIS A 85 1.32 -18.18 -22.27
CA HIS A 85 0.91 -19.51 -21.83
C HIS A 85 -0.31 -19.50 -20.91
N LEU A 86 -0.72 -18.33 -20.41
CA LEU A 86 -1.90 -18.21 -19.56
C LEU A 86 -3.17 -18.56 -20.33
N ARG A 87 -4.05 -19.35 -19.70
CA ARG A 87 -5.32 -19.82 -20.25
C ARG A 87 -6.47 -19.66 -19.26
N VAL A 88 -6.18 -19.59 -17.96
CA VAL A 88 -7.17 -19.35 -16.91
C VAL A 88 -7.45 -17.85 -16.82
N ALA A 89 -8.66 -17.48 -17.26
CA ALA A 89 -9.17 -16.13 -17.09
C ALA A 89 -9.25 -15.78 -15.59
N SER A 90 -8.52 -14.76 -15.18
CA SER A 90 -8.49 -14.26 -13.81
C SER A 90 -8.04 -12.80 -13.79
N PRO A 91 -8.33 -12.05 -12.70
CA PRO A 91 -7.83 -10.70 -12.52
C PRO A 91 -6.36 -10.64 -12.08
N MET A 92 -5.73 -11.78 -11.75
CA MET A 92 -4.41 -11.83 -11.12
C MET A 92 -3.27 -11.27 -11.99
N PRO A 93 -3.21 -11.51 -13.32
CA PRO A 93 -2.23 -10.87 -14.21
C PRO A 93 -2.23 -9.33 -14.12
N ALA A 94 -3.43 -8.74 -14.17
CA ALA A 94 -3.59 -7.29 -14.10
C ALA A 94 -3.19 -6.76 -12.71
N ALA A 95 -3.57 -7.46 -11.64
CA ALA A 95 -3.18 -7.10 -10.28
C ALA A 95 -1.66 -7.18 -10.06
N ALA A 96 -0.99 -8.23 -10.58
CA ALA A 96 0.46 -8.36 -10.49
C ALA A 96 1.19 -7.22 -11.21
N ALA A 97 0.71 -6.83 -12.40
CA ALA A 97 1.24 -5.69 -13.13
C ALA A 97 1.03 -4.37 -12.35
N ASP A 98 -0.15 -4.14 -11.77
CA ASP A 98 -0.44 -2.94 -10.97
C ASP A 98 0.45 -2.83 -9.72
N PHE A 99 0.73 -3.94 -9.04
CA PHE A 99 1.64 -3.93 -7.88
C PHE A 99 3.10 -3.67 -8.29
N ALA A 100 3.57 -4.23 -9.40
CA ALA A 100 4.90 -3.93 -9.93
C ALA A 100 5.03 -2.45 -10.32
N ASP A 101 4.02 -1.91 -11.00
CA ASP A 101 3.94 -0.48 -11.34
C ASP A 101 3.92 0.42 -10.10
N THR A 102 3.20 0.00 -9.05
CA THR A 102 3.16 0.70 -7.76
C THR A 102 4.55 0.73 -7.12
N ALA A 103 5.29 -0.38 -7.14
CA ALA A 103 6.66 -0.44 -6.63
C ALA A 103 7.60 0.50 -7.40
N VAL A 104 7.50 0.54 -8.73
CA VAL A 104 8.28 1.47 -9.56
C VAL A 104 7.93 2.93 -9.26
N SER A 105 6.64 3.23 -9.07
CA SER A 105 6.15 4.58 -8.75
C SER A 105 6.65 5.03 -7.38
N LEU A 106 6.63 4.14 -6.39
CA LEU A 106 7.12 4.42 -5.04
C LEU A 106 8.64 4.60 -5.02
N ALA A 107 9.39 3.81 -5.80
CA ALA A 107 10.83 3.99 -5.96
C ALA A 107 11.16 5.39 -6.50
N ALA A 108 10.42 5.88 -7.50
CA ALA A 108 10.60 7.23 -8.03
C ALA A 108 10.27 8.32 -6.97
N ALA A 109 9.26 8.09 -6.14
CA ALA A 109 8.94 8.99 -5.02
C ALA A 109 10.07 9.03 -3.99
N HIS A 110 10.61 7.87 -3.59
CA HIS A 110 11.77 7.78 -2.71
C HIS A 110 13.01 8.48 -3.28
N GLU A 111 13.29 8.31 -4.58
CA GLU A 111 14.39 9.00 -5.28
C GLU A 111 14.22 10.53 -5.25
N THR A 112 12.99 11.01 -5.48
CA THR A 112 12.66 12.44 -5.43
C THR A 112 12.86 13.02 -4.04
N ILE A 113 12.36 12.34 -3.00
CA ILE A 113 12.53 12.76 -1.61
C ILE A 113 14.01 12.72 -1.22
N ALA A 114 14.75 11.68 -1.62
CA ALA A 114 16.18 11.55 -1.35
C ALA A 114 17.01 12.68 -1.98
N ALA A 115 16.59 13.22 -3.12
CA ALA A 115 17.27 14.35 -3.77
C ALA A 115 17.15 15.65 -2.96
N THR A 116 16.09 15.81 -2.18
CA THR A 116 15.83 17.02 -1.37
C THR A 116 16.06 16.82 0.13
N ALA A 117 16.42 15.62 0.57
CA ALA A 117 16.55 15.25 1.98
C ALA A 117 17.76 15.89 2.71
N GLY A 118 18.71 16.48 1.97
CA GLY A 118 19.92 17.09 2.54
C GLY A 118 20.81 16.06 3.27
N THR A 119 21.39 16.47 4.40
CA THR A 119 22.30 15.65 5.23
C THR A 119 21.65 15.08 6.48
N ARG A 120 20.31 15.06 6.52
CA ARG A 120 19.55 14.60 7.70
C ARG A 120 19.74 13.10 7.94
N THR A 121 19.85 12.72 9.20
CA THR A 121 19.83 11.33 9.66
C THR A 121 18.39 10.81 9.72
N ALA A 122 18.17 9.56 9.31
CA ALA A 122 16.87 8.90 9.42
C ALA A 122 16.57 8.50 10.86
N THR A 123 15.30 8.51 11.24
CA THR A 123 14.87 7.83 12.47
C THR A 123 14.78 6.32 12.26
N VAL A 124 14.74 5.55 13.35
CA VAL A 124 14.47 4.11 13.29
C VAL A 124 13.14 3.83 12.60
N ALA A 125 12.09 4.61 12.87
CA ALA A 125 10.78 4.49 12.23
C ALA A 125 10.83 4.69 10.72
N GLU A 126 11.63 5.65 10.23
CA GLU A 126 11.74 5.92 8.80
C GLU A 126 12.51 4.83 8.06
N VAL A 127 13.55 4.27 8.68
CA VAL A 127 14.24 3.07 8.19
C VAL A 127 13.25 1.92 8.08
N PHE A 128 12.54 1.64 9.17
CA PHE A 128 11.56 0.56 9.22
C PHE A 128 10.45 0.73 8.18
N ALA A 129 9.91 1.95 8.02
CA ALA A 129 8.88 2.24 7.02
C ALA A 129 9.38 2.01 5.59
N ALA A 130 10.59 2.49 5.28
CA ALA A 130 11.19 2.34 3.96
C ALA A 130 11.51 0.88 3.60
N GLU A 131 11.88 0.05 4.58
CA GLU A 131 12.16 -1.38 4.37
C GLU A 131 10.86 -2.21 4.31
N SER A 132 9.90 -1.93 5.20
CA SER A 132 8.62 -2.64 5.28
C SER A 132 7.78 -2.50 4.00
N VAL A 133 7.86 -1.36 3.32
CA VAL A 133 7.13 -1.18 2.06
C VAL A 133 7.68 -2.04 0.93
N VAL A 134 8.98 -2.35 0.95
CA VAL A 134 9.61 -3.28 0.02
C VAL A 134 9.12 -4.70 0.27
N GLU A 135 9.12 -5.14 1.53
CA GLU A 135 8.60 -6.46 1.93
C GLU A 135 7.13 -6.62 1.50
N MET A 136 6.31 -5.61 1.79
CA MET A 136 4.89 -5.63 1.45
C MET A 136 4.68 -5.79 -0.06
N LEU A 137 5.37 -5.01 -0.89
CA LEU A 137 5.13 -5.01 -2.33
C LEU A 137 5.68 -6.26 -3.02
N ARG A 138 6.86 -6.76 -2.62
CA ARG A 138 7.43 -7.98 -3.20
C ARG A 138 6.56 -9.21 -2.90
N LEU A 139 6.13 -9.36 -1.63
CA LEU A 139 5.28 -10.48 -1.21
C LEU A 139 3.89 -10.40 -1.83
N ARG A 140 3.29 -9.20 -1.90
CA ARG A 140 1.97 -9.02 -2.52
C ARG A 140 1.99 -9.38 -4.00
N THR A 141 3.02 -8.94 -4.72
CA THR A 141 3.17 -9.22 -6.16
C THR A 141 3.46 -10.70 -6.41
N ALA A 142 4.44 -11.28 -5.71
CA ALA A 142 4.80 -12.70 -5.85
C ALA A 142 3.64 -13.62 -5.52
N ARG A 143 2.91 -13.37 -4.42
CA ARG A 143 1.76 -14.19 -4.03
C ARG A 143 0.66 -14.19 -5.09
N VAL A 144 0.42 -13.06 -5.76
CA VAL A 144 -0.60 -12.98 -6.83
C VAL A 144 -0.15 -13.76 -8.06
N LEU A 145 1.11 -13.64 -8.47
CA LEU A 145 1.66 -14.45 -9.57
C LEU A 145 1.63 -15.95 -9.25
N ARG A 146 2.03 -16.33 -8.03
CA ARG A 146 1.97 -17.69 -7.52
C ARG A 146 0.56 -18.28 -7.62
N ARG A 147 -0.46 -17.53 -7.18
CA ARG A 147 -1.87 -17.96 -7.28
C ARG A 147 -2.33 -18.15 -8.72
N GLN A 148 -1.91 -17.28 -9.65
CA GLN A 148 -2.22 -17.47 -11.07
C GLN A 148 -1.60 -18.76 -11.59
N LEU A 149 -0.32 -18.99 -11.30
CA LEU A 149 0.43 -20.16 -11.76
C LEU A 149 -0.15 -21.47 -11.21
N LEU A 150 -0.49 -21.51 -9.91
CA LEU A 150 -1.19 -22.65 -9.31
C LEU A 150 -2.50 -22.95 -10.04
N ALA A 151 -3.32 -21.92 -10.33
CA ALA A 151 -4.60 -22.10 -11.01
C ALA A 151 -4.44 -22.63 -12.45
N GLU A 152 -3.37 -22.24 -13.15
CA GLU A 152 -3.02 -22.78 -14.47
C GLU A 152 -2.56 -24.24 -14.37
N CYS A 153 -1.76 -24.57 -13.35
CA CYS A 153 -1.19 -25.89 -13.14
C CYS A 153 -2.21 -26.95 -12.68
N GLU A 154 -3.29 -26.54 -12.02
CA GLU A 154 -4.37 -27.45 -11.59
C GLU A 154 -5.23 -27.95 -12.76
N LYS A 155 -5.41 -27.17 -13.83
CA LYS A 155 -6.49 -27.41 -14.80
C LYS A 155 -6.12 -28.28 -16.01
N ARG A 156 -4.83 -28.53 -16.28
CA ARG A 156 -4.31 -29.40 -17.35
C ARG A 156 -2.88 -29.84 -17.02
N ALA A 157 -2.30 -30.75 -17.82
CA ALA A 157 -0.84 -30.91 -17.85
C ALA A 157 -0.21 -29.57 -18.29
N ALA A 158 0.20 -28.75 -17.32
CA ALA A 158 0.72 -27.42 -17.58
C ALA A 158 1.91 -27.47 -18.55
N PRO A 159 2.07 -26.49 -19.45
CA PRO A 159 3.31 -26.34 -20.21
C PRO A 159 4.51 -26.23 -19.26
N LEU A 160 5.68 -26.76 -19.67
CA LEU A 160 6.94 -26.63 -18.92
C LEU A 160 7.21 -25.18 -18.47
N PRO A 161 7.05 -24.14 -19.32
CA PRO A 161 7.28 -22.76 -18.90
C PRO A 161 6.46 -22.28 -17.70
N LEU A 162 5.26 -22.84 -17.49
CA LEU A 162 4.43 -22.47 -16.33
C LEU A 162 4.90 -23.19 -15.05
N ARG A 163 5.38 -24.43 -15.16
CA ARG A 163 5.96 -25.15 -14.02
C ARG A 163 7.28 -24.52 -13.59
N ASP A 164 8.18 -24.25 -14.54
CA ASP A 164 9.47 -23.62 -14.25
C ASP A 164 9.28 -22.25 -13.59
N ALA A 165 8.29 -21.47 -14.06
CA ALA A 165 7.97 -20.18 -13.44
C ALA A 165 7.29 -20.31 -12.07
N LEU A 166 6.52 -21.38 -11.83
CA LEU A 166 5.95 -21.66 -10.51
C LEU A 166 7.07 -22.00 -9.51
N ASP A 167 8.00 -22.86 -9.90
CA ASP A 167 9.15 -23.23 -9.07
C ASP A 167 10.01 -21.98 -8.74
N GLU A 168 10.27 -21.12 -9.73
CA GLU A 168 11.02 -19.88 -9.52
C GLU A 168 10.30 -18.90 -8.58
N VAL A 169 8.98 -18.72 -8.75
CA VAL A 169 8.19 -17.87 -7.85
C VAL A 169 8.08 -18.45 -6.45
N ASP A 170 7.99 -19.77 -6.30
CA ASP A 170 7.95 -20.44 -5.01
C ASP A 170 9.25 -20.23 -4.25
N VAL A 171 10.40 -20.41 -4.90
CA VAL A 171 11.72 -20.13 -4.29
C VAL A 171 11.82 -18.67 -3.83
N LEU A 172 11.44 -17.70 -4.67
CA LEU A 172 11.47 -16.29 -4.31
C LEU A 172 10.52 -15.97 -3.16
N PHE A 173 9.30 -16.50 -3.22
CA PHE A 173 8.26 -16.25 -2.22
C PHE A 173 8.66 -16.80 -0.85
N ASP A 174 9.18 -18.04 -0.81
CA ASP A 174 9.61 -18.67 0.43
C ASP A 174 10.81 -17.94 1.06
N GLN A 175 11.80 -17.54 0.23
CA GLN A 175 12.93 -16.73 0.70
C GLN A 175 12.49 -15.38 1.29
N TRP A 176 11.54 -14.69 0.64
CA TRP A 176 11.03 -13.41 1.13
C TRP A 176 10.13 -13.56 2.35
N CYS A 177 9.38 -14.66 2.45
CA CYS A 177 8.63 -14.99 3.66
C CYS A 177 9.59 -15.21 4.84
N GLU A 178 10.63 -16.02 4.66
CA GLU A 178 11.65 -16.25 5.70
C GLU A 178 12.34 -14.94 6.12
N GLN A 179 12.67 -14.06 5.16
CA GLN A 179 13.22 -12.74 5.48
C GLN A 179 12.24 -11.89 6.30
N ALA A 180 10.96 -11.85 5.91
CA ALA A 180 9.94 -11.10 6.60
C ALA A 180 9.69 -11.64 8.03
N GLU A 181 9.64 -12.96 8.21
CA GLU A 181 9.47 -13.62 9.52
C GLU A 181 10.65 -13.33 10.47
N ASN A 182 11.88 -13.25 9.93
CA ASN A 182 13.05 -12.90 10.71
C ASN A 182 13.16 -11.40 11.03
N THR A 183 12.49 -10.54 10.25
CA THR A 183 12.66 -9.10 10.34
C THR A 183 11.48 -8.40 11.01
N LEU A 184 10.25 -8.88 10.84
CA LEU A 184 9.02 -8.22 11.29
C LEU A 184 8.48 -8.83 12.58
N SER A 185 7.85 -8.00 13.40
CA SER A 185 7.19 -8.45 14.62
C SER A 185 5.80 -9.03 14.36
N GLU A 186 5.53 -10.22 14.92
CA GLU A 186 4.20 -10.83 14.97
C GLU A 186 3.38 -10.39 16.19
N LYS A 187 3.92 -9.50 17.04
CA LYS A 187 3.19 -8.99 18.21
C LYS A 187 1.93 -8.26 17.72
N THR A 188 0.79 -8.55 18.34
CA THR A 188 -0.48 -7.87 18.02
C THR A 188 -0.79 -6.80 19.04
N PHE A 189 -1.46 -5.74 18.61
CA PHE A 189 -2.11 -4.85 19.56
C PHE A 189 -3.28 -5.55 20.25
N PRO A 190 -3.53 -5.31 21.55
CA PRO A 190 -4.73 -5.80 22.19
C PRO A 190 -5.98 -5.30 21.45
N LEU A 191 -6.86 -6.22 21.04
CA LEU A 191 -8.05 -5.91 20.24
C LEU A 191 -8.91 -4.78 20.86
N ARG A 192 -9.00 -4.76 22.20
CA ARG A 192 -9.70 -3.70 22.93
C ARG A 192 -9.15 -2.31 22.63
N GLN A 193 -7.83 -2.15 22.51
CA GLN A 193 -7.21 -0.86 22.21
C GLN A 193 -7.58 -0.40 20.79
N LEU A 194 -7.48 -1.31 19.82
CA LEU A 194 -7.84 -1.03 18.42
C LEU A 194 -9.30 -0.59 18.29
N VAL A 195 -10.24 -1.34 18.89
CA VAL A 195 -11.66 -0.98 18.88
C VAL A 195 -11.93 0.32 19.62
N SER A 196 -11.26 0.55 20.76
CA SER A 196 -11.45 1.77 21.56
C SER A 196 -11.04 3.02 20.77
N LEU A 197 -9.93 2.96 20.03
CA LEU A 197 -9.47 4.07 19.20
C LEU A 197 -10.45 4.37 18.07
N GLN A 198 -10.92 3.35 17.37
CA GLN A 198 -11.91 3.52 16.29
C GLN A 198 -13.23 4.10 16.80
N MET A 199 -13.72 3.60 17.95
CA MET A 199 -14.93 4.14 18.60
C MET A 199 -14.74 5.57 19.08
N ALA A 200 -13.59 5.89 19.68
CA ALA A 200 -13.29 7.25 20.14
C ALA A 200 -13.25 8.24 18.97
N ALA A 201 -12.63 7.85 17.85
CA ALA A 201 -12.62 8.67 16.63
C ALA A 201 -14.03 8.90 16.08
N ALA A 202 -14.87 7.87 16.02
CA ALA A 202 -16.27 7.99 15.59
C ALA A 202 -17.07 8.94 16.50
N LEU A 203 -16.97 8.77 17.82
CA LEU A 203 -17.63 9.63 18.80
C LEU A 203 -17.13 11.07 18.74
N ALA A 204 -15.84 11.29 18.49
CA ALA A 204 -15.27 12.62 18.32
C ALA A 204 -15.84 13.34 17.09
N VAL A 205 -15.99 12.63 15.96
CA VAL A 205 -16.64 13.17 14.75
C VAL A 205 -18.09 13.52 15.05
N VAL A 206 -18.87 12.61 15.63
CA VAL A 206 -20.29 12.88 15.97
C VAL A 206 -20.40 14.08 16.92
N SER A 207 -19.56 14.14 17.95
CA SER A 207 -19.56 15.25 18.91
C SER A 207 -19.26 16.59 18.24
N ARG A 208 -18.32 16.63 17.29
CA ARG A 208 -17.98 17.84 16.54
C ARG A 208 -19.13 18.33 15.64
N LEU A 209 -19.95 17.40 15.14
CA LEU A 209 -21.10 17.68 14.27
C LEU A 209 -22.35 18.07 15.05
N ALA A 210 -22.51 17.54 16.27
CA ALA A 210 -23.61 17.88 17.16
C ALA A 210 -23.43 19.26 17.82
N GLN A 211 -22.21 19.82 17.82
CA GLN A 211 -21.98 21.17 18.33
C GLN A 211 -22.63 22.22 17.42
N PRO A 212 -23.51 23.10 17.96
CA PRO A 212 -24.11 24.15 17.17
C PRO A 212 -23.03 25.10 16.64
N THR A 213 -23.10 25.41 15.35
CA THR A 213 -22.21 26.37 14.70
C THR A 213 -22.35 27.72 15.41
N ARG A 214 -21.28 28.20 16.07
CA ARG A 214 -21.27 29.48 16.79
C ARG A 214 -21.65 30.70 15.92
N GLU A 215 -21.64 30.55 14.60
CA GLU A 215 -22.07 31.58 13.66
C GLU A 215 -23.58 31.86 13.72
N ALA A 216 -24.43 30.89 14.07
CA ALA A 216 -25.88 31.12 14.20
C ALA A 216 -26.26 31.92 15.45
N SER A 217 -25.45 31.82 16.52
CA SER A 217 -25.68 32.56 17.78
C SER A 217 -25.24 34.02 17.72
N ALA A 218 -24.28 34.38 16.86
CA ALA A 218 -23.83 35.76 16.72
C ALA A 218 -24.84 36.63 15.96
N THR A 219 -25.51 36.09 14.93
CA THR A 219 -26.60 36.79 14.22
C THR A 219 -27.87 36.95 15.06
N ALA A 220 -28.14 36.03 16.00
CA ALA A 220 -29.29 36.15 16.90
C ALA A 220 -29.07 37.19 18.02
N ALA A 221 -27.83 37.40 18.45
CA ALA A 221 -27.48 38.40 19.48
C ALA A 221 -27.32 39.82 18.92
N ALA A 222 -27.06 39.98 17.62
CA ALA A 222 -26.99 41.28 16.95
C ALA A 222 -28.37 41.83 16.48
N ALA A 223 -29.44 41.05 16.67
CA ALA A 223 -30.81 41.41 16.30
C ALA A 223 -31.73 41.65 17.52
N GLN A 224 -31.17 41.74 18.73
CA GLN A 224 -31.83 42.19 19.97
C GLN A 224 -31.21 43.51 20.42
#